data_AF-X1HPF6-F1
#
_entry.id   AF-X1HPF6-F1
#
_cell.length_a   1.000
_cell.length_b   1.000
_cell.length_c   1.000
_cell.angle_alpha   90.00
_cell.angle_beta   90.00
_cell.angle_gamma   90.00
#
_symmetry.space_group_name_H-M   'P 1'
#
loop_
_entity.id
_entity.type
_entity.pdbx_description
1 polymer ?
#
loop_
_entity_poly.entity_id
_entity_poly.type
_entity_poly.pdbx_seq_one_letter_code
_entity_poly.pdbx_strand_id
1 'polypeptide(L)'
;ATGLSAGRVQTVAVRLIVERERGIEAFTPEEFWKVAAIFTPDMATAESLEARWRQFQATVDEKDQGPSQAKVFEFLAGIGAIRAELTRWKGKRFSCGDVAAAREVVEALGVKVESVDRREDPAGKGPAAELVTVAAGVDRSAGVEFKVESVKVRSARTRPPAPFTTALMQQAASVRLRFSASRTMRIAQQLYEGVEIPGTGSVGLITYMRTDSLNLSAQAVAQAREFVAGRFGEKYLPEKPNVYRSARRAQAAHEAIRPTDVTLTPESLAGAL
;
A
#
# COMPACT_ATOMS: atom_id res chain seq x y z
N ALA A 1 -11.72 21.72 -36.00
CA ALA A 1 -11.84 21.32 -34.57
C ALA A 1 -13.22 21.75 -34.06
N THR A 2 -14.26 20.98 -34.37
CA THR A 2 -15.61 21.16 -33.82
C THR A 2 -15.83 20.04 -32.81
N GLY A 3 -16.14 20.37 -31.55
CA GLY A 3 -16.36 19.37 -30.48
C GLY A 3 -15.44 19.45 -29.25
N LEU A 4 -14.53 20.43 -29.18
CA LEU A 4 -13.80 20.72 -27.94
C LEU A 4 -14.70 21.51 -26.99
N SER A 5 -14.88 21.02 -25.76
CA SER A 5 -15.53 21.76 -24.68
C SER A 5 -14.49 22.17 -23.64
N ALA A 6 -14.59 23.41 -23.17
CA ALA A 6 -13.76 23.93 -22.09
C ALA A 6 -14.66 24.32 -20.92
N GLY A 7 -14.30 23.86 -19.73
CA GLY A 7 -15.09 24.11 -18.52
C GLY A 7 -14.17 24.40 -17.34
N ARG A 8 -14.55 25.35 -16.48
CA ARG A 8 -13.72 25.84 -15.36
C ARG A 8 -13.14 24.71 -14.48
N VAL A 9 -13.89 23.63 -14.30
CA VAL A 9 -13.46 22.46 -13.51
C VAL A 9 -12.78 21.41 -14.40
N GLN A 10 -13.37 21.11 -15.57
CA GLN A 10 -12.85 20.09 -16.49
C GLN A 10 -11.43 20.41 -16.97
N THR A 11 -11.16 21.68 -17.33
CA THR A 11 -9.85 22.12 -17.81
C THR A 11 -8.78 21.98 -16.72
N VAL A 12 -9.10 22.27 -15.45
CA VAL A 12 -8.15 22.08 -14.33
C VAL A 12 -7.88 20.59 -14.09
N ALA A 13 -8.91 19.74 -14.16
CA ALA A 13 -8.72 18.29 -14.01
C ALA A 13 -7.84 17.71 -15.12
N VAL A 14 -8.07 18.11 -16.38
CA VAL A 14 -7.22 17.70 -17.52
C VAL A 14 -5.79 18.20 -17.35
N ARG A 15 -5.61 19.46 -16.90
CA ARG A 15 -4.29 20.03 -16.62
C ARG A 15 -3.49 19.19 -15.62
N LEU A 16 -4.11 18.71 -14.53
CA LEU A 16 -3.42 17.87 -13.53
C LEU A 16 -2.87 16.57 -14.13
N ILE A 17 -3.60 15.96 -15.07
CA ILE A 17 -3.15 14.75 -15.77
C ILE A 17 -1.99 15.08 -16.70
N VAL A 18 -2.12 16.14 -17.50
CA VAL A 18 -1.07 16.58 -18.44
C VAL A 18 0.21 16.99 -17.71
N GLU A 19 0.12 17.69 -16.58
CA GLU A 19 1.29 18.04 -15.77
C GLU A 19 1.97 16.81 -15.17
N ARG A 20 1.20 15.80 -14.76
CA ARG A 20 1.77 14.52 -14.31
C ARG A 20 2.50 13.82 -15.45
N GLU A 21 1.90 13.74 -16.63
CA GLU A 21 2.50 13.08 -17.79
C GLU A 21 3.80 13.78 -18.21
N ARG A 22 3.79 15.11 -18.33
CA ARG A 22 5.00 15.90 -18.58
C ARG A 22 6.08 15.67 -17.53
N GLY A 23 5.68 15.50 -16.26
CA GLY A 23 6.61 15.16 -15.20
C GLY A 23 7.25 13.78 -15.39
N ILE A 24 6.49 12.78 -15.86
CA ILE A 24 6.98 11.44 -16.19
C ILE A 24 7.90 11.50 -17.42
N GLU A 25 7.50 12.20 -18.48
CA GLU A 25 8.30 12.38 -19.70
C GLU A 25 9.62 13.12 -19.42
N ALA A 26 9.60 14.13 -18.55
CA ALA A 26 10.79 14.90 -18.18
C ALA A 26 11.69 14.16 -17.16
N PHE A 27 11.17 13.15 -16.46
CA PHE A 27 11.95 12.39 -15.48
C PHE A 27 13.09 11.65 -16.18
N THR A 28 14.31 11.82 -15.68
CA THR A 28 15.48 11.05 -16.08
C THR A 28 15.89 10.20 -14.88
N PRO A 29 15.77 8.86 -14.95
CA PRO A 29 16.20 7.98 -13.87
C PRO A 29 17.68 8.20 -13.52
N GLU A 30 18.01 8.06 -12.24
CA GLU A 30 19.38 8.04 -11.75
C GLU A 30 19.72 6.63 -11.29
N GLU A 31 20.95 6.20 -11.56
CA GLU A 31 21.47 4.93 -11.05
C GLU A 31 21.57 4.99 -9.53
N PHE A 32 21.11 3.94 -8.85
CA PHE A 32 21.36 3.77 -7.43
C PHE A 32 21.48 2.29 -7.05
N TRP A 33 22.37 2.02 -6.11
CA TRP A 33 22.60 0.66 -5.61
C TRP A 33 22.15 0.54 -4.17
N LYS A 34 21.41 -0.53 -3.90
CA LYS A 34 21.12 -0.99 -2.55
C LYS A 34 21.99 -2.20 -2.25
N VAL A 35 22.78 -2.12 -1.19
CA VAL A 35 23.51 -3.28 -0.66
C VAL A 35 22.62 -3.93 0.38
N ALA A 36 22.14 -5.14 0.08
CA ALA A 36 21.28 -5.89 0.97
C ALA A 36 21.87 -7.28 1.25
N ALA A 37 21.63 -7.79 2.45
CA ALA A 37 22.04 -9.12 2.87
C ALA A 37 20.91 -9.85 3.59
N ILE A 38 20.93 -11.17 3.52
CA ILE A 38 20.03 -12.04 4.27
C ILE A 38 20.76 -12.59 5.48
N PHE A 39 20.18 -12.41 6.65
CA PHE A 39 20.72 -12.87 7.93
C PHE A 39 19.77 -13.85 8.58
N THR A 40 20.30 -14.80 9.33
CA THR A 40 19.52 -15.66 10.23
C THR A 40 20.28 -15.78 11.56
N PRO A 41 19.60 -15.73 12.72
CA PRO A 41 20.21 -16.05 14.00
C PRO A 41 20.34 -17.56 14.22
N ASP A 42 19.68 -18.39 13.41
CA ASP A 42 19.74 -19.85 13.50
C ASP A 42 20.93 -20.41 12.71
N MET A 43 21.90 -20.97 13.44
CA MET A 43 23.12 -21.53 12.86
C MET A 43 22.85 -22.73 11.94
N ALA A 44 21.81 -23.54 12.23
CA ALA A 44 21.45 -24.66 11.37
C ALA A 44 20.91 -24.17 10.01
N THR A 45 20.08 -23.13 10.03
CA THR A 45 19.63 -22.48 8.79
C THR A 45 20.77 -21.75 8.08
N ALA A 46 21.72 -21.16 8.81
CA ALA A 46 22.82 -20.38 8.22
C ALA A 46 23.66 -21.21 7.22
N GLU A 47 23.89 -22.50 7.51
CA GLU A 47 24.66 -23.38 6.62
C GLU A 47 24.03 -23.51 5.22
N SER A 48 22.70 -23.65 5.18
CA SER A 48 21.90 -23.86 3.96
C SER A 48 21.30 -22.58 3.36
N LEU A 49 21.42 -21.43 4.04
CA LEU A 49 20.72 -20.19 3.71
C LEU A 49 20.98 -19.74 2.27
N GLU A 50 22.23 -19.72 1.84
CA GLU A 50 22.61 -19.30 0.50
C GLU A 50 21.97 -20.19 -0.58
N ALA A 51 22.07 -21.51 -0.44
CA ALA A 51 21.51 -22.46 -1.39
C ALA A 51 20.00 -22.31 -1.49
N ARG A 52 19.31 -22.20 -0.35
CA ARG A 52 17.86 -21.98 -0.29
C ARG A 52 17.46 -20.66 -0.93
N TRP A 53 18.23 -19.60 -0.69
CA TRP A 53 17.96 -18.28 -1.26
C TRP A 53 18.15 -18.25 -2.79
N ARG A 54 19.22 -18.85 -3.31
CA ARG A 54 19.46 -18.97 -4.76
C ARG A 54 18.34 -19.79 -5.43
N GLN A 55 17.96 -20.91 -4.83
CA GLN A 55 16.85 -21.73 -5.34
C GLN A 55 15.53 -20.95 -5.38
N PHE A 56 15.23 -20.18 -4.34
CA PHE A 56 14.02 -19.36 -4.28
C PHE A 56 14.02 -18.24 -5.32
N GLN A 57 15.14 -17.52 -5.49
CA GLN A 57 15.25 -16.46 -6.50
C GLN A 57 15.10 -16.98 -7.94
N ALA A 58 15.50 -18.23 -8.21
CA ALA A 58 15.34 -18.86 -9.51
C ALA A 58 13.89 -19.26 -9.83
N THR A 59 12.96 -19.12 -8.88
CA THR A 59 11.53 -19.36 -9.14
C THR A 59 10.94 -18.20 -9.95
N VAL A 60 10.15 -18.54 -10.97
CA VAL A 60 9.41 -17.57 -11.77
C VAL A 60 7.93 -17.90 -11.76
N ASP A 61 7.10 -16.89 -11.94
CA ASP A 61 5.66 -17.07 -12.14
C ASP A 61 5.32 -17.38 -13.62
N GLU A 62 4.03 -17.51 -13.92
CA GLU A 62 3.53 -17.78 -15.27
C GLU A 62 3.90 -16.71 -16.31
N LYS A 63 4.40 -15.55 -15.86
CA LYS A 63 4.84 -14.42 -16.71
C LYS A 63 6.36 -14.30 -16.75
N ASP A 64 7.08 -15.33 -16.33
CA ASP A 64 8.55 -15.33 -16.25
C ASP A 64 9.09 -14.25 -15.30
N GLN A 65 8.29 -13.85 -14.30
CA GLN A 65 8.69 -12.86 -13.30
C GLN A 65 9.15 -13.56 -12.03
N GLY A 66 10.28 -13.10 -11.48
CA GLY A 66 10.79 -13.57 -10.21
C GLY A 66 9.83 -13.34 -9.03
N PRO A 67 10.18 -13.83 -7.82
CA PRO A 67 9.29 -13.76 -6.67
C PRO A 67 8.98 -12.31 -6.25
N SER A 68 7.69 -12.04 -6.01
CA SER A 68 7.23 -10.73 -5.51
C SER A 68 7.78 -10.44 -4.10
N GLN A 69 7.79 -9.16 -3.70
CA GLN A 69 8.23 -8.77 -2.35
C GLN A 69 7.44 -9.49 -1.23
N ALA A 70 6.16 -9.77 -1.46
CA ALA A 70 5.35 -10.53 -0.51
C ALA A 70 5.84 -11.98 -0.37
N LYS A 71 6.10 -12.66 -1.49
CA LYS A 71 6.66 -14.01 -1.50
C LYS A 71 8.06 -14.07 -0.88
N VAL A 72 8.90 -13.05 -1.14
CA VAL A 72 10.22 -12.92 -0.49
C VAL A 72 10.07 -12.83 1.03
N PHE A 73 9.16 -11.99 1.53
CA PHE A 73 8.92 -11.85 2.97
C PHE A 73 8.42 -13.15 3.59
N GLU A 74 7.46 -13.81 2.95
CA GLU A 74 6.92 -15.11 3.38
C GLU A 74 8.01 -16.18 3.45
N PHE A 75 8.83 -16.30 2.40
CA PHE A 75 9.96 -17.24 2.38
C PHE A 75 10.94 -16.97 3.51
N LEU A 76 11.40 -15.73 3.68
CA LEU A 76 12.37 -15.37 4.71
C LEU A 76 11.81 -15.65 6.11
N ALA A 77 10.55 -15.29 6.37
CA ALA A 77 9.89 -15.59 7.63
C ALA A 77 9.80 -17.09 7.90
N GLY A 78 9.47 -17.90 6.87
CA GLY A 78 9.38 -19.35 6.97
C GLY A 78 10.71 -20.05 7.30
N ILE A 79 11.84 -19.38 7.05
CA ILE A 79 13.18 -19.90 7.38
C ILE A 79 13.83 -19.17 8.55
N GLY A 80 13.09 -18.29 9.26
CA GLY A 80 13.64 -17.50 10.36
C GLY A 80 14.73 -16.51 9.95
N ALA A 81 14.77 -16.13 8.67
CA ALA A 81 15.73 -15.18 8.14
C ALA A 81 15.13 -13.77 7.99
N ILE A 82 16.00 -12.78 7.92
CA ILE A 82 15.65 -11.38 7.73
C ILE A 82 16.47 -10.79 6.58
N ARG A 83 15.86 -9.91 5.80
CA ARG A 83 16.56 -9.06 4.85
C ARG A 83 16.94 -7.76 5.53
N ALA A 84 18.20 -7.38 5.44
CA ALA A 84 18.68 -6.08 5.89
C ALA A 84 19.34 -5.32 4.74
N GLU A 85 19.17 -4.00 4.72
CA GLU A 85 19.81 -3.09 3.77
C GLU A 85 20.87 -2.26 4.52
N LEU A 86 22.03 -2.04 3.89
CA LEU A 86 23.09 -1.20 4.45
C LEU A 86 22.62 0.25 4.52
N THR A 87 22.69 0.84 5.71
CA THR A 87 22.24 2.22 5.95
C THR A 87 23.38 3.20 6.20
N ARG A 88 24.56 2.71 6.61
CA ARG A 88 25.75 3.52 6.86
C ARG A 88 27.01 2.81 6.40
N TRP A 89 27.95 3.57 5.84
CA TRP A 89 29.28 3.10 5.45
C TRP A 89 30.31 4.14 5.88
N LYS A 90 31.40 3.70 6.55
CA LYS A 90 32.47 4.58 7.07
C LYS A 90 31.93 5.79 7.86
N GLY A 91 30.91 5.56 8.70
CA GLY A 91 30.28 6.58 9.56
C GLY A 91 29.27 7.52 8.88
N LYS A 92 29.13 7.48 7.55
CA LYS A 92 28.19 8.31 6.78
C LYS A 92 26.95 7.52 6.39
N ARG A 93 25.84 8.21 6.12
CA ARG A 93 24.64 7.58 5.51
C ARG A 93 25.05 6.96 4.18
N PHE A 94 24.69 5.70 3.97
CA PHE A 94 24.98 5.01 2.73
C PHE A 94 24.08 5.53 1.62
N SER A 95 24.70 5.97 0.52
CA SER A 95 24.09 6.29 -0.76
C SER A 95 25.09 5.92 -1.84
N CYS A 96 24.66 5.18 -2.83
CA CYS A 96 25.53 4.65 -3.87
C CYS A 96 24.90 4.97 -5.22
N GLY A 97 25.52 5.89 -5.97
CA GLY A 97 25.02 6.34 -7.27
C GLY A 97 25.59 5.57 -8.47
N ASP A 98 26.57 4.70 -8.25
CA ASP A 98 27.23 3.95 -9.31
C ASP A 98 27.68 2.57 -8.83
N VAL A 99 27.96 1.69 -9.78
CA VAL A 99 28.42 0.31 -9.53
C VAL A 99 29.80 0.24 -8.85
N ALA A 100 30.68 1.23 -9.03
CA ALA A 100 32.03 1.20 -8.48
C ALA A 100 32.01 1.40 -6.96
N ALA A 101 31.21 2.35 -6.47
CA ALA A 101 30.96 2.54 -5.05
C ALA A 101 30.23 1.33 -4.43
N ALA A 102 29.34 0.68 -5.17
CA ALA A 102 28.66 -0.52 -4.69
C ALA A 102 29.66 -1.67 -4.52
N ARG A 103 30.55 -1.83 -5.51
CA ARG A 103 31.61 -2.83 -5.55
C ARG A 103 32.57 -2.68 -4.37
N GLU A 104 33.04 -1.47 -4.07
CA GLU A 104 33.92 -1.21 -2.91
C GLU A 104 33.32 -1.76 -1.61
N VAL A 105 32.02 -1.53 -1.41
CA VAL A 105 31.33 -1.95 -0.18
C VAL A 105 31.16 -3.45 -0.13
N VAL A 106 30.70 -4.10 -1.20
CA VAL A 106 30.44 -5.54 -1.19
C VAL A 106 31.75 -6.34 -1.11
N GLU A 107 32.82 -5.91 -1.79
CA GLU A 107 34.14 -6.54 -1.68
C GLU A 107 34.69 -6.44 -0.25
N ALA A 108 34.51 -5.30 0.42
CA ALA A 108 34.89 -5.14 1.82
C ALA A 108 34.04 -5.99 2.79
N LEU A 109 32.85 -6.44 2.37
CA LEU A 109 31.99 -7.37 3.11
C LEU A 109 32.29 -8.85 2.79
N GLY A 110 33.36 -9.14 2.02
CA GLY A 110 33.73 -10.49 1.65
C GLY A 110 32.91 -11.06 0.48
N VAL A 111 32.21 -10.22 -0.27
CA VAL A 111 31.51 -10.64 -1.48
C VAL A 111 32.48 -10.65 -2.65
N LYS A 112 32.60 -11.80 -3.32
CA LYS A 112 33.33 -11.93 -4.58
C LYS A 112 32.36 -11.68 -5.72
N VAL A 113 32.56 -10.57 -6.43
CA VAL A 113 31.85 -10.32 -7.70
C VAL A 113 32.40 -11.28 -8.74
N GLU A 114 31.56 -12.19 -9.23
CA GLU A 114 31.90 -13.23 -10.20
C GLU A 114 31.80 -12.68 -11.62
N SER A 115 30.73 -11.94 -11.92
CA SER A 115 30.55 -11.29 -13.20
C SER A 115 29.66 -10.05 -13.12
N VAL A 116 29.84 -9.16 -14.07
CA VAL A 116 28.97 -8.00 -14.31
C VAL A 116 28.55 -8.08 -15.77
N ASP A 117 27.28 -8.38 -16.00
CA ASP A 117 26.66 -8.39 -17.32
C ASP A 117 25.97 -7.05 -17.56
N ARG A 118 26.17 -6.46 -18.74
CA ARG A 118 25.53 -5.21 -19.13
C ARG A 118 24.76 -5.42 -20.43
N ARG A 119 23.48 -5.07 -20.42
CA ARG A 119 22.60 -5.16 -21.59
C ARG A 119 21.85 -3.87 -21.80
N GLU A 120 21.54 -3.61 -23.05
CA GLU A 120 20.69 -2.46 -23.41
C GLU A 120 19.22 -2.79 -23.14
N ASP A 121 18.51 -1.90 -22.45
CA ASP A 121 17.06 -1.90 -22.36
C ASP A 121 16.51 -0.87 -23.36
N PRO A 122 15.87 -1.33 -24.46
CA PRO A 122 15.33 -0.42 -25.47
C PRO A 122 14.18 0.46 -24.95
N ALA A 123 13.59 0.13 -23.80
CA ALA A 123 12.58 0.97 -23.13
C ALA A 123 13.19 1.91 -22.07
N GLY A 124 14.47 1.75 -21.75
CA GLY A 124 15.16 2.53 -20.73
C GLY A 124 15.50 3.94 -21.21
N LYS A 125 15.47 4.90 -20.28
CA LYS A 125 15.84 6.31 -20.53
C LYS A 125 17.06 6.69 -19.70
N GLY A 126 18.04 7.34 -20.32
CA GLY A 126 19.26 7.78 -19.64
C GLY A 126 20.03 6.59 -19.05
N PRO A 127 20.50 6.65 -17.79
CA PRO A 127 21.18 5.53 -17.12
C PRO A 127 20.37 4.23 -17.09
N ALA A 128 19.04 4.29 -17.11
CA ALA A 128 18.19 3.10 -17.12
C ALA A 128 18.17 2.36 -18.47
N ALA A 129 18.78 2.91 -19.52
CA ALA A 129 18.98 2.20 -20.80
C ALA A 129 20.05 1.09 -20.69
N GLU A 130 20.87 1.10 -19.64
CA GLU A 130 21.86 0.05 -19.40
C GLU A 130 21.45 -0.76 -18.16
N LEU A 131 21.00 -1.99 -18.40
CA LEU A 131 20.74 -2.96 -17.35
C LEU A 131 22.03 -3.61 -16.91
N VAL A 132 22.42 -3.38 -15.65
CA VAL A 132 23.59 -3.98 -15.04
C VAL A 132 23.15 -5.13 -14.12
N THR A 133 23.57 -6.35 -14.44
CA THR A 133 23.36 -7.53 -13.60
C THR A 133 24.70 -7.93 -13.00
N VAL A 134 24.76 -8.03 -11.67
CA VAL A 134 25.96 -8.45 -10.95
C VAL A 134 25.74 -9.83 -10.37
N ALA A 135 26.51 -10.82 -10.82
CA ALA A 135 26.62 -12.11 -10.17
C ALA A 135 27.70 -12.05 -9.10
N ALA A 136 27.35 -12.48 -7.90
CA ALA A 136 28.23 -12.42 -6.75
C ALA A 136 28.04 -13.63 -5.81
N GLY A 137 29.14 -14.07 -5.22
CA GLY A 137 29.19 -15.11 -4.18
C GLY A 137 29.71 -14.53 -2.86
N VAL A 138 29.26 -15.09 -1.74
CA VAL A 138 29.82 -14.73 -0.43
C VAL A 138 31.05 -15.60 -0.19
N ASP A 139 32.22 -14.99 -0.05
CA ASP A 139 33.40 -15.71 0.39
C ASP A 139 33.36 -15.91 1.90
N ARG A 140 32.87 -17.08 2.33
CA ARG A 140 32.82 -17.44 3.76
C ARG A 140 34.21 -17.53 4.39
N SER A 141 35.29 -17.63 3.60
CA SER A 141 36.67 -17.64 4.11
C SER A 141 37.19 -16.24 4.48
N ALA A 142 36.50 -15.17 4.05
CA ALA A 142 36.86 -13.79 4.39
C ALA A 142 36.60 -13.44 5.87
N GLY A 143 35.88 -14.27 6.63
CA GLY A 143 35.76 -14.15 8.09
C GLY A 143 35.01 -12.92 8.60
N VAL A 144 34.15 -12.30 7.79
CA VAL A 144 33.38 -11.12 8.22
C VAL A 144 32.27 -11.54 9.16
N GLU A 145 32.47 -11.32 10.45
CA GLU A 145 31.45 -11.55 11.48
C GLU A 145 30.50 -10.35 11.61
N PHE A 146 29.20 -10.63 11.60
CA PHE A 146 28.16 -9.64 11.84
C PHE A 146 27.64 -9.78 13.27
N LYS A 147 27.49 -8.65 13.96
CA LYS A 147 26.85 -8.59 15.27
C LYS A 147 25.65 -7.66 15.25
N VAL A 148 24.63 -8.02 16.01
CA VAL A 148 23.48 -7.14 16.24
C VAL A 148 23.93 -5.98 17.13
N GLU A 149 23.94 -4.76 16.57
CA GLU A 149 24.29 -3.55 17.33
C GLU A 149 23.17 -3.12 18.29
N SER A 150 21.92 -3.14 17.83
CA SER A 150 20.76 -2.80 18.66
C SER A 150 19.46 -3.39 18.12
N VAL A 151 18.50 -3.64 19.02
CA VAL A 151 17.13 -4.04 18.68
C VAL A 151 16.17 -3.04 19.29
N LYS A 152 15.31 -2.42 18.46
CA LYS A 152 14.30 -1.46 18.92
C LYS A 152 12.90 -1.98 18.63
N VAL A 153 12.19 -2.39 19.68
CA VAL A 153 10.78 -2.76 19.60
C VAL A 153 9.93 -1.51 19.77
N ARG A 154 8.96 -1.29 18.86
CA ARG A 154 7.98 -0.20 18.98
C ARG A 154 6.58 -0.75 18.78
N SER A 155 5.68 -0.43 19.69
CA SER A 155 4.25 -0.65 19.50
C SER A 155 3.67 0.45 18.62
N ALA A 156 3.05 0.09 17.50
CA ALA A 156 2.27 1.02 16.68
C ALA A 156 0.78 0.83 16.98
N ARG A 157 0.04 1.93 17.12
CA ARG A 157 -1.42 1.92 17.23
C ARG A 157 -2.01 2.61 16.02
N THR A 158 -2.89 1.91 15.30
CA THR A 158 -3.65 2.47 14.19
C THR A 158 -4.98 3.00 14.70
N ARG A 159 -5.35 4.21 14.29
CA ARG A 159 -6.68 4.77 14.59
C ARG A 159 -7.69 4.28 13.56
N PRO A 160 -8.97 4.10 13.94
CA PRO A 160 -10.01 3.77 12.97
C PRO A 160 -10.12 4.89 11.92
N PRO A 161 -10.48 4.55 10.68
CA PRO A 161 -10.73 5.54 9.65
C PRO A 161 -11.95 6.39 9.99
N ALA A 162 -11.97 7.62 9.49
CA ALA A 162 -13.14 8.48 9.59
C ALA A 162 -14.33 7.91 8.78
N PRO A 163 -15.58 8.29 9.11
CA PRO A 163 -16.75 8.02 8.30
C PRO A 163 -16.58 8.54 6.87
N PHE A 164 -17.39 8.02 5.94
CA PHE A 164 -17.26 8.38 4.54
C PHE A 164 -17.83 9.78 4.26
N THR A 165 -17.05 10.62 3.57
CA THR A 165 -17.56 11.67 2.69
C THR A 165 -17.73 11.10 1.27
N THR A 166 -18.29 11.88 0.34
CA THR A 166 -18.35 11.49 -1.08
C THR A 166 -16.98 11.16 -1.64
N ALA A 167 -15.97 11.97 -1.34
CA ALA A 167 -14.61 11.77 -1.84
C ALA A 167 -13.97 10.50 -1.26
N LEU A 168 -14.11 10.28 0.06
CA LEU A 168 -13.57 9.09 0.72
C LEU A 168 -14.26 7.81 0.22
N MET A 169 -15.58 7.85 0.03
CA MET A 169 -16.35 6.72 -0.51
C MET A 169 -15.89 6.38 -1.94
N GLN A 170 -15.76 7.37 -2.83
CA GLN A 170 -15.30 7.15 -4.20
C GLN A 170 -13.88 6.60 -4.26
N GLN A 171 -12.97 7.12 -3.43
CA GLN A 171 -11.59 6.63 -3.33
C GLN A 171 -11.56 5.18 -2.84
N ALA A 172 -12.30 4.86 -1.77
CA ALA A 172 -12.36 3.51 -1.22
C ALA A 172 -12.97 2.51 -2.23
N ALA A 173 -14.04 2.89 -2.92
CA ALA A 173 -14.67 2.06 -3.95
C ALA A 173 -13.75 1.81 -5.16
N SER A 174 -12.98 2.82 -5.59
CA SER A 174 -11.99 2.66 -6.66
C SER A 174 -10.86 1.71 -6.27
N VAL A 175 -10.32 1.86 -5.06
CA VAL A 175 -9.19 1.03 -4.58
C VAL A 175 -9.64 -0.40 -4.29
N ARG A 176 -10.78 -0.59 -3.61
CA ARG A 176 -11.21 -1.91 -3.11
C ARG A 176 -12.10 -2.67 -4.07
N LEU A 177 -12.98 -1.98 -4.80
CA LEU A 177 -14.00 -2.60 -5.65
C LEU A 177 -13.77 -2.35 -7.14
N ARG A 178 -12.74 -1.56 -7.51
CA ARG A 178 -12.44 -1.16 -8.89
C ARG A 178 -13.59 -0.42 -9.58
N PHE A 179 -14.44 0.24 -8.80
CA PHE A 179 -15.54 1.03 -9.36
C PHE A 179 -15.05 2.39 -9.84
N SER A 180 -15.56 2.85 -10.98
CA SER A 180 -15.43 4.24 -11.39
C SER A 180 -16.23 5.15 -10.46
N ALA A 181 -15.91 6.45 -10.43
CA ALA A 181 -16.67 7.43 -9.65
C ALA A 181 -18.15 7.42 -10.05
N SER A 182 -18.46 7.35 -11.35
CA SER A 182 -19.83 7.31 -11.86
C SER A 182 -20.59 6.04 -11.46
N ARG A 183 -19.93 4.87 -11.48
CA ARG A 183 -20.55 3.61 -11.00
C ARG A 183 -20.85 3.69 -9.51
N THR A 184 -19.89 4.18 -8.72
CA THR A 184 -20.03 4.36 -7.27
C THR A 184 -21.21 5.26 -6.94
N MET A 185 -21.32 6.42 -7.61
CA MET A 185 -22.40 7.37 -7.34
C MET A 185 -23.78 6.84 -7.75
N ARG A 186 -23.87 6.06 -8.83
CA ARG A 186 -25.13 5.43 -9.26
C ARG A 186 -25.64 4.42 -8.23
N ILE A 187 -24.75 3.55 -7.74
CA ILE A 187 -25.09 2.57 -6.71
C ILE A 187 -25.46 3.29 -5.41
N ALA A 188 -24.68 4.30 -5.00
CA ALA A 188 -24.98 5.07 -3.79
C ALA A 188 -26.32 5.82 -3.89
N GLN A 189 -26.69 6.32 -5.09
CA GLN A 189 -28.01 6.91 -5.33
C GLN A 189 -29.12 5.88 -5.10
N GLN A 190 -28.99 4.66 -5.65
CA GLN A 190 -29.97 3.58 -5.45
C GLN A 190 -30.09 3.20 -3.97
N LEU A 191 -28.97 3.03 -3.27
CA LEU A 191 -28.96 2.72 -1.84
C LEU A 191 -29.60 3.83 -0.99
N TYR A 192 -29.52 5.09 -1.42
CA TYR A 192 -30.14 6.22 -0.73
C TYR A 192 -31.65 6.32 -1.01
N GLU A 193 -32.05 6.17 -2.28
CA GLU A 193 -33.45 6.26 -2.71
C GLU A 193 -34.29 5.09 -2.21
N GLY A 194 -33.68 3.92 -2.09
CA GLY A 194 -34.28 2.73 -1.53
C GLY A 194 -34.03 1.50 -2.38
N VAL A 195 -33.93 0.35 -1.71
CA VAL A 195 -33.87 -0.96 -2.34
C VAL A 195 -34.99 -1.81 -1.77
N GLU A 196 -35.62 -2.63 -2.62
CA GLU A 196 -36.69 -3.52 -2.20
C GLU A 196 -36.15 -4.65 -1.33
N ILE A 197 -36.54 -4.67 -0.06
CA ILE A 197 -36.18 -5.71 0.90
C ILE A 197 -37.40 -6.60 1.14
N PRO A 198 -37.30 -7.92 0.93
CA PRO A 198 -38.38 -8.85 1.19
C PRO A 198 -38.98 -8.68 2.60
N GLY A 199 -40.29 -8.47 2.68
CA GLY A 199 -41.02 -8.31 3.94
C GLY A 199 -40.96 -6.91 4.59
N THR A 200 -40.13 -6.00 4.08
CA THR A 200 -40.00 -4.62 4.62
C THR A 200 -40.39 -3.55 3.60
N GLY A 201 -40.32 -3.86 2.31
CA GLY A 201 -40.56 -2.91 1.21
C GLY A 201 -39.30 -2.13 0.84
N SER A 202 -39.47 -1.01 0.15
CA SER A 202 -38.36 -0.13 -0.24
C SER A 202 -37.75 0.58 0.97
N VAL A 203 -36.47 0.32 1.24
CA VAL A 203 -35.72 0.89 2.37
C VAL A 203 -34.46 1.59 1.88
N GLY A 204 -34.29 2.86 2.27
CA GLY A 204 -33.04 3.60 2.09
C GLY A 204 -31.97 3.05 3.04
N LEU A 205 -30.91 2.46 2.49
CA LEU A 205 -29.85 1.76 3.23
C LEU A 205 -28.73 2.68 3.69
N ILE A 206 -28.55 3.84 3.07
CA ILE A 206 -27.50 4.80 3.45
C ILE A 206 -28.04 6.22 3.58
N THR A 207 -27.33 7.06 4.33
CA THR A 207 -27.54 8.51 4.34
C THR A 207 -27.13 9.15 3.00
N TYR A 208 -27.48 10.43 2.81
CA TYR A 208 -27.24 11.14 1.56
C TYR A 208 -25.75 11.13 1.14
N MET A 209 -25.49 10.62 -0.06
CA MET A 209 -24.16 10.30 -0.57
C MET A 209 -23.36 11.49 -1.14
N ARG A 210 -23.96 12.68 -1.25
CA ARG A 210 -23.29 13.92 -1.68
C ARG A 210 -23.04 14.82 -0.47
N THR A 211 -21.98 14.52 0.27
CA THR A 211 -21.62 15.16 1.54
C THR A 211 -20.10 15.31 1.67
N ASP A 212 -19.66 16.43 2.20
CA ASP A 212 -18.29 16.68 2.64
C ASP A 212 -18.14 16.60 4.17
N SER A 213 -19.21 16.17 4.86
CA SER A 213 -19.26 16.06 6.31
C SER A 213 -18.77 14.71 6.81
N LEU A 214 -18.01 14.73 7.90
CA LEU A 214 -17.61 13.56 8.69
C LEU A 214 -18.51 13.36 9.92
N ASN A 215 -19.51 14.23 10.10
CA ASN A 215 -20.34 14.25 11.30
C ASN A 215 -21.29 13.05 11.34
N LEU A 216 -21.52 12.51 12.53
CA LEU A 216 -22.52 11.47 12.80
C LEU A 216 -23.49 12.02 13.83
N SER A 217 -24.79 11.82 13.64
CA SER A 217 -25.77 12.19 14.68
C SER A 217 -25.56 11.38 15.96
N ALA A 218 -25.99 11.95 17.09
CA ALA A 218 -25.91 11.28 18.38
C ALA A 218 -26.62 9.91 18.37
N GLN A 219 -27.75 9.81 17.67
CA GLN A 219 -28.49 8.55 17.49
C GLN A 219 -27.65 7.51 16.72
N ALA A 220 -27.04 7.90 15.61
CA ALA A 220 -26.20 7.00 14.82
C ALA A 220 -24.96 6.51 15.60
N VAL A 221 -24.36 7.41 16.39
CA VAL A 221 -23.24 7.06 17.29
C VAL A 221 -23.70 6.07 18.36
N ALA A 222 -24.85 6.30 19.00
CA ALA A 222 -25.39 5.38 20.00
C ALA A 222 -25.66 3.99 19.39
N GLN A 223 -26.34 3.95 18.25
CA GLN A 223 -26.66 2.69 17.55
C GLN A 223 -25.40 1.92 17.15
N ALA A 224 -24.40 2.61 16.60
CA ALA A 224 -23.12 1.98 16.23
C ALA A 224 -22.37 1.43 17.45
N ARG A 225 -22.40 2.13 18.59
CA ARG A 225 -21.76 1.67 19.83
C ARG A 225 -22.44 0.43 20.39
N GLU A 226 -23.77 0.43 20.43
CA GLU A 226 -24.56 -0.73 20.87
C GLU A 226 -24.30 -1.95 19.97
N PHE A 227 -24.32 -1.76 18.65
CA PHE A 227 -24.00 -2.82 17.69
C PHE A 227 -22.58 -3.37 17.89
N VAL A 228 -21.57 -2.51 18.09
CA VAL A 228 -20.19 -2.95 18.31
C VAL A 228 -20.05 -3.72 19.62
N ALA A 229 -20.65 -3.23 20.71
CA ALA A 229 -20.65 -3.93 21.99
C ALA A 229 -21.33 -5.30 21.89
N GLY A 230 -22.51 -5.37 21.26
CA GLY A 230 -23.27 -6.61 21.10
C GLY A 230 -22.62 -7.63 20.17
N ARG A 231 -22.06 -7.19 19.04
CA ARG A 231 -21.51 -8.11 18.02
C ARG A 231 -20.05 -8.49 18.24
N PHE A 232 -19.23 -7.57 18.76
CA PHE A 232 -17.78 -7.76 18.90
C PHE A 232 -17.31 -7.76 20.35
N GLY A 233 -18.12 -7.28 21.30
CA GLY A 233 -17.81 -7.21 22.73
C GLY A 233 -17.14 -5.91 23.17
N GLU A 234 -17.19 -5.64 24.48
CA GLU A 234 -16.71 -4.40 25.11
C GLU A 234 -15.24 -4.07 24.81
N LYS A 235 -14.39 -5.09 24.60
CA LYS A 235 -12.97 -4.88 24.26
C LYS A 235 -12.74 -4.17 22.93
N TYR A 236 -13.72 -4.21 22.03
CA TYR A 236 -13.68 -3.55 20.72
C TYR A 236 -14.41 -2.19 20.72
N LEU A 237 -15.14 -1.87 21.80
CA LEU A 237 -15.83 -0.59 21.94
C LEU A 237 -14.86 0.46 22.51
N PRO A 238 -14.62 1.58 21.82
CA PRO A 238 -13.86 2.68 22.42
C PRO A 238 -14.57 3.23 23.66
N GLU A 239 -13.82 3.47 24.74
CA GLU A 239 -14.34 4.01 26.01
C GLU A 239 -15.20 5.27 25.79
N LYS A 240 -14.75 6.16 24.88
CA LYS A 240 -15.47 7.37 24.49
C LYS A 240 -15.85 7.33 23.00
N PRO A 241 -16.97 7.95 22.60
CA PRO A 241 -17.31 8.10 21.20
C PRO A 241 -16.20 8.80 20.40
N ASN A 242 -15.88 8.27 19.22
CA ASN A 242 -14.96 8.92 18.30
C ASN A 242 -15.66 10.10 17.62
N VAL A 243 -15.03 11.28 17.64
CA VAL A 243 -15.56 12.49 17.03
C VAL A 243 -14.63 12.93 15.89
N TYR A 244 -15.20 13.10 14.70
CA TYR A 244 -14.49 13.51 13.50
C TYR A 244 -14.96 14.91 13.09
N ARG A 245 -14.03 15.86 12.97
CA ARG A 245 -14.36 17.24 12.59
C ARG A 245 -14.28 17.42 11.08
N SER A 246 -15.36 17.92 10.49
CA SER A 246 -15.40 18.40 9.10
C SER A 246 -14.61 19.71 8.96
N ALA A 247 -14.21 20.04 7.72
CA ALA A 247 -13.56 21.33 7.44
C ALA A 247 -14.50 22.51 7.75
N ARG A 248 -13.94 23.68 8.11
CA ARG A 248 -14.70 24.89 8.49
C ARG A 248 -15.66 25.42 7.42
N ARG A 249 -15.50 24.99 6.16
CA ARG A 249 -16.35 25.38 5.01
C ARG A 249 -17.36 24.30 4.59
N ALA A 250 -17.42 23.18 5.31
CA ALA A 250 -18.35 22.10 5.00
C ALA A 250 -19.80 22.54 5.22
N GLN A 251 -20.72 22.01 4.42
CA GLN A 251 -22.15 22.29 4.59
C GLN A 251 -22.62 21.64 5.90
N ALA A 252 -22.73 22.46 6.96
CA ALA A 252 -22.84 22.03 8.35
C ALA A 252 -24.12 21.24 8.72
N ALA A 253 -25.08 21.11 7.80
CA ALA A 253 -26.34 20.40 8.02
C ALA A 253 -26.30 18.92 7.60
N HIS A 254 -25.24 18.45 6.96
CA HIS A 254 -25.18 17.08 6.43
C HIS A 254 -24.44 16.12 7.36
N GLU A 255 -24.90 14.86 7.40
CA GLU A 255 -24.17 13.75 8.02
C GLU A 255 -23.16 13.13 7.04
N ALA A 256 -22.24 12.35 7.58
CA ALA A 256 -21.41 11.43 6.81
C ALA A 256 -22.27 10.36 6.12
N ILE A 257 -21.69 9.73 5.09
CA ILE A 257 -22.25 8.55 4.43
C ILE A 257 -22.06 7.37 5.36
N ARG A 258 -23.18 6.80 5.82
CA ARG A 258 -23.25 5.66 6.75
C ARG A 258 -24.52 4.84 6.47
N PRO A 259 -24.61 3.61 7.01
CA PRO A 259 -25.89 2.91 7.07
C PRO A 259 -26.95 3.74 7.79
N THR A 260 -28.18 3.72 7.30
CA THR A 260 -29.34 4.28 8.01
C THR A 260 -29.62 3.48 9.28
N ASP A 261 -29.47 2.16 9.19
CA ASP A 261 -29.57 1.20 10.29
C ASP A 261 -28.39 0.21 10.25
N VAL A 262 -27.57 0.17 11.31
CA VAL A 262 -26.41 -0.73 11.39
C VAL A 262 -26.79 -2.20 11.62
N THR A 263 -28.04 -2.48 11.99
CA THR A 263 -28.54 -3.85 12.19
C THR A 263 -28.93 -4.53 10.87
N LEU A 264 -29.13 -3.76 9.79
CA LEU A 264 -29.24 -4.26 8.43
C LEU A 264 -27.85 -4.61 7.89
N THR A 265 -27.36 -5.76 8.34
CA THR A 265 -26.03 -6.25 8.03
C THR A 265 -25.88 -6.64 6.56
N PRO A 266 -24.66 -6.61 5.99
CA PRO A 266 -24.41 -7.11 4.64
C PRO A 266 -24.91 -8.55 4.45
N GLU A 267 -24.74 -9.41 5.46
CA GLU A 267 -25.20 -10.80 5.40
C GLU A 267 -26.73 -10.90 5.31
N SER A 268 -27.47 -10.08 6.07
CA SER A 268 -28.93 -10.07 6.03
C SER A 268 -29.51 -9.51 4.73
N LEU A 269 -28.73 -8.71 3.99
CA LEU A 269 -29.17 -8.07 2.73
C LEU A 269 -28.74 -8.85 1.48
N ALA A 270 -27.92 -9.89 1.62
CA ALA A 270 -27.33 -10.61 0.49
C ALA A 270 -28.36 -11.25 -0.47
N GLY A 271 -29.56 -11.57 0.00
CA GLY A 271 -30.64 -12.10 -0.85
C GLY A 271 -31.47 -11.03 -1.57
N ALA A 272 -31.28 -9.75 -1.23
CA ALA A 272 -32.05 -8.62 -1.74
C ALA A 272 -31.21 -7.67 -2.62
N LEU A 273 -29.88 -7.85 -2.66
CA LEU A 273 -28.90 -7.02 -3.40
C LEU A 273 -28.14 -7.86 -4.43
#